data_AF-A0A8S9UMZ3-F1
#
_entry.id   AF-A0A8S9UMZ3-F1
#
_cell.length_a   1.000
_cell.length_b   1.000
_cell.length_c   1.000
_cell.angle_alpha   90.00
_cell.angle_beta   90.00
_cell.angle_gamma   90.00
#
_symmetry.space_group_name_H-M   'P 1'
#
loop_
_entity.id
_entity.type
_entity.pdbx_description
1 polymer ?
#
loop_
_entity_poly.entity_id
_entity_poly.type
_entity_poly.pdbx_seq_one_letter_code
_entity_poly.pdbx_strand_id
1 'polypeptide(L)'
;VIMEVAKIIREDFLQQNAFSDYDFTCPLVKSVGMLRSIILFYNLSQKAIADSPPDAKVTWAQIKTSMNPVLQKIIQTKFQLPKQPEAELKAFFSGLDEEVEQAFQTLSD
;
A
#
# COMPACT_ATOMS: atom_id res chain seq x y z
N VAL A 1 -3.95 7.70 10.32
CA VAL A 1 -2.84 7.05 9.58
C VAL A 1 -2.28 5.85 10.35
N ILE A 2 -1.56 6.05 11.47
CA ILE A 2 -0.86 4.96 12.19
C ILE A 2 -1.74 3.75 12.49
N MET A 3 -2.92 3.95 13.08
CA MET A 3 -3.83 2.84 13.43
C MET A 3 -4.33 2.05 12.20
N GLU A 4 -4.58 2.72 11.08
CA GLU A 4 -5.02 2.05 9.85
C GLU A 4 -3.89 1.24 9.23
N VAL A 5 -2.71 1.83 9.12
CA VAL A 5 -1.53 1.15 8.56
C VAL A 5 -1.14 -0.03 9.45
N ALA A 6 -1.20 0.12 10.78
CA ALA A 6 -0.97 -0.98 11.70
C ALA A 6 -1.99 -2.12 11.54
N LYS A 7 -3.25 -1.78 11.21
CA LYS A 7 -4.29 -2.77 10.89
C LYS A 7 -3.95 -3.53 9.61
N ILE A 8 -3.56 -2.82 8.54
CA ILE A 8 -3.15 -3.44 7.26
C ILE A 8 -1.95 -4.37 7.43
N ILE A 9 -0.93 -3.93 8.18
CA ILE A 9 0.24 -4.79 8.46
C ILE A 9 -0.21 -6.07 9.19
N ARG A 10 -1.12 -5.97 10.15
CA ARG A 10 -1.58 -7.13 10.92
C ARG A 10 -2.43 -8.09 10.07
N GLU A 11 -3.38 -7.58 9.31
CA GLU A 11 -4.43 -8.38 8.64
C GLU A 11 -4.03 -8.83 7.22
N ASP A 12 -3.18 -8.06 6.53
CA ASP A 12 -2.88 -8.29 5.12
C ASP A 12 -1.41 -8.60 4.84
N PHE A 13 -0.50 -8.33 5.78
CA PHE A 13 0.92 -8.67 5.64
C PHE A 13 1.35 -9.83 6.57
N LEU A 14 1.03 -9.75 7.86
CA LEU A 14 1.46 -10.73 8.86
C LEU A 14 0.56 -11.98 8.92
N GLN A 15 -0.73 -11.83 8.68
CA GLN A 15 -1.65 -12.96 8.60
C GLN A 15 -1.52 -13.65 7.26
N GLN A 16 -1.17 -14.94 7.27
CA GLN A 16 -1.08 -15.77 6.08
C GLN A 16 -1.98 -17.00 6.20
N ASN A 17 -2.67 -17.33 5.10
CA ASN A 17 -3.50 -18.53 5.02
C ASN A 17 -2.78 -19.66 4.27
N ALA A 18 -2.26 -20.61 5.05
CA ALA A 18 -1.53 -21.79 4.55
C ALA A 18 -2.34 -22.66 3.57
N PHE A 19 -3.67 -22.60 3.58
CA PHE A 19 -4.55 -23.38 2.71
C PHE A 19 -4.94 -22.68 1.40
N SER A 20 -4.49 -21.44 1.19
CA SER A 20 -4.86 -20.66 0.01
C SER A 20 -3.79 -20.72 -1.09
N ASP A 21 -4.20 -20.77 -2.35
CA ASP A 21 -3.27 -20.87 -3.49
C ASP A 21 -2.39 -19.63 -3.70
N TYR A 22 -2.78 -18.49 -3.12
CA TYR A 22 -2.06 -17.22 -3.21
C TYR A 22 -1.24 -16.88 -1.96
N ASP A 23 -1.49 -17.52 -0.81
CA ASP A 23 -0.88 -17.17 0.48
C ASP A 23 -0.27 -18.35 1.24
N PHE A 24 -0.24 -19.55 0.64
CA PHE A 24 0.41 -20.72 1.24
C PHE A 24 1.93 -20.55 1.42
N THR A 25 2.54 -19.66 0.63
CA THR A 25 3.94 -19.26 0.72
C THR A 25 4.10 -17.84 0.19
N CYS A 26 5.07 -17.09 0.72
CA CYS A 26 5.34 -15.73 0.29
C CYS A 26 6.82 -15.61 -0.13
N PRO A 27 7.11 -15.60 -1.46
CA PRO A 27 8.46 -15.37 -1.95
C PRO A 27 8.98 -14.01 -1.50
N LEU A 28 10.31 -13.91 -1.33
CA LEU A 28 10.95 -12.70 -0.82
C LEU A 28 10.57 -11.45 -1.62
N VAL A 29 10.50 -11.55 -2.94
CA VAL A 29 10.12 -10.43 -3.82
C VAL A 29 8.70 -9.95 -3.55
N LYS A 30 7.76 -10.86 -3.31
CA LYS A 30 6.39 -10.52 -2.90
C LYS A 30 6.39 -9.86 -1.53
N SER A 31 7.05 -10.45 -0.53
CA SER A 31 7.09 -9.90 0.83
C SER A 31 7.69 -8.49 0.88
N VAL A 32 8.82 -8.28 0.18
CA VAL A 32 9.49 -6.98 0.10
C VAL A 32 8.62 -5.96 -0.64
N GLY A 33 7.99 -6.35 -1.76
CA GLY A 33 7.10 -5.49 -2.51
C GLY A 33 5.90 -5.02 -1.69
N MET A 34 5.20 -5.95 -1.04
CA MET A 34 4.04 -5.64 -0.18
C MET A 34 4.43 -4.66 0.93
N LEU A 35 5.50 -4.95 1.67
CA LEU A 35 5.92 -4.11 2.79
C LEU A 35 6.37 -2.73 2.31
N ARG A 36 7.06 -2.65 1.18
CA ARG A 36 7.50 -1.39 0.58
C ARG A 36 6.30 -0.50 0.23
N SER A 37 5.29 -1.02 -0.46
CA SER A 37 4.11 -0.24 -0.82
C SER A 37 3.31 0.24 0.40
N ILE A 38 3.20 -0.60 1.45
CA ILE A 38 2.55 -0.22 2.71
C ILE A 38 3.30 0.94 3.40
N ILE A 39 4.63 0.85 3.49
CA ILE A 39 5.47 1.88 4.11
C ILE A 39 5.48 3.15 3.28
N LEU A 40 5.51 3.05 1.94
CA LEU A 40 5.43 4.19 1.03
C LEU A 40 4.14 4.98 1.27
N PHE A 41 2.99 4.30 1.30
CA PHE A 41 1.70 4.92 1.58
C PHE A 41 1.67 5.61 2.96
N TYR A 42 2.25 4.97 3.98
CA TYR A 42 2.37 5.54 5.32
C TYR A 42 3.19 6.84 5.31
N ASN A 43 4.37 6.81 4.71
CA ASN A 43 5.28 7.96 4.67
C ASN A 43 4.66 9.14 3.92
N LEU A 44 4.05 8.88 2.75
CA LEU A 44 3.38 9.92 1.97
C LEU A 44 2.16 10.49 2.69
N SER A 45 1.37 9.65 3.39
CA SER A 45 0.26 10.12 4.23
C SER A 45 0.74 11.05 5.34
N GLN A 46 1.82 10.69 6.04
CA GLN A 46 2.39 11.51 7.10
C GLN A 46 2.93 12.83 6.55
N LYS A 47 3.59 12.78 5.39
CA LYS A 47 4.11 13.97 4.69
C LYS A 47 2.98 14.91 4.25
N ALA A 48 1.94 14.39 3.58
CA ALA A 48 0.80 15.20 3.13
C ALA A 48 0.10 15.93 4.29
N ILE A 49 -0.02 15.28 5.46
CA ILE A 49 -0.58 15.91 6.66
C ILE A 49 0.38 16.99 7.20
N ALA A 50 1.67 16.70 7.27
CA ALA A 50 2.68 17.63 7.80
C ALA A 50 2.84 18.89 6.93
N ASP A 51 2.88 18.71 5.60
CA ASP A 51 3.08 19.78 4.62
C ASP A 51 1.79 20.59 4.35
N SER A 52 0.64 20.13 4.86
CA SER A 52 -0.63 20.82 4.63
C SER A 52 -0.65 22.23 5.23
N PRO A 53 -1.10 23.23 4.46
CA PRO A 53 -1.06 24.62 4.89
C PRO A 53 -2.09 24.88 6.00
N PRO A 54 -1.90 25.90 6.86
CA PRO A 54 -2.74 26.14 8.03
C PRO A 54 -4.22 26.37 7.73
N ASP A 55 -4.52 26.90 6.56
CA ASP A 55 -5.84 27.24 6.01
C ASP A 55 -6.52 26.07 5.27
N ALA A 56 -5.77 25.07 4.82
CA ALA A 56 -6.29 23.87 4.17
C ALA A 56 -5.61 22.60 4.72
N LYS A 57 -5.93 22.25 5.97
CA LYS A 57 -5.36 21.05 6.61
C LYS A 57 -5.86 19.76 5.95
N VAL A 58 -4.90 18.97 5.47
CA VAL A 58 -5.16 17.62 4.98
C VAL A 58 -5.41 16.72 6.20
N THR A 59 -6.59 16.13 6.23
CA THR A 59 -6.99 15.19 7.27
C THR A 59 -6.89 13.75 6.78
N TRP A 60 -6.76 12.82 7.72
CA TRP A 60 -6.83 11.40 7.40
C TRP A 60 -8.15 11.00 6.70
N ALA A 61 -9.27 11.63 7.03
CA ALA A 61 -10.56 11.33 6.41
C ALA A 61 -10.55 11.65 4.90
N GLN A 62 -9.92 12.76 4.51
CA GLN A 62 -9.73 13.13 3.11
C GLN A 62 -8.80 12.13 2.41
N ILE A 63 -7.63 11.84 2.99
CA ILE A 63 -6.69 10.84 2.44
C ILE A 63 -7.42 9.50 2.25
N LYS A 64 -8.16 9.02 3.25
CA LYS A 64 -8.87 7.74 3.17
C LYS A 64 -9.90 7.71 2.04
N THR A 65 -10.61 8.82 1.82
CA THR A 65 -11.63 8.90 0.77
C THR A 65 -10.98 8.96 -0.62
N SER A 66 -10.02 9.86 -0.80
CA SER A 66 -9.35 10.07 -2.10
C SER A 66 -8.46 8.89 -2.50
N MET A 67 -7.80 8.26 -1.53
CA MET A 67 -6.85 7.16 -1.77
C MET A 67 -7.48 5.78 -1.64
N ASN A 68 -8.79 5.66 -1.43
CA ASN A 68 -9.43 4.36 -1.25
C ASN A 68 -9.10 3.35 -2.38
N PRO A 69 -9.08 3.73 -3.67
CA PRO A 69 -8.74 2.79 -4.75
C PRO A 69 -7.34 2.19 -4.60
N VAL A 70 -6.34 3.05 -4.35
CA VAL A 70 -4.94 2.66 -4.17
C VAL A 70 -4.77 1.85 -2.88
N LEU A 71 -5.44 2.26 -1.80
CA LEU A 71 -5.43 1.56 -0.52
C LEU A 71 -5.98 0.13 -0.65
N GLN A 72 -7.09 -0.04 -1.36
CA GLN A 72 -7.64 -1.37 -1.66
C GLN A 72 -6.67 -2.20 -2.49
N LYS A 73 -5.98 -1.59 -3.47
CA LYS A 73 -4.98 -2.27 -4.28
C LYS A 73 -3.79 -2.75 -3.44
N ILE A 74 -3.30 -1.93 -2.48
CA ILE A 74 -2.27 -2.33 -1.52
C ILE A 74 -2.73 -3.53 -0.68
N ILE A 75 -3.94 -3.48 -0.12
CA ILE A 75 -4.52 -4.58 0.67
C ILE A 75 -4.61 -5.87 -0.17
N GLN A 76 -5.00 -5.74 -1.44
CA GLN A 76 -5.15 -6.87 -2.36
C GLN A 76 -3.83 -7.46 -2.85
N THR A 77 -2.68 -6.85 -2.57
CA THR A 77 -1.36 -7.41 -2.94
C THR A 77 -1.12 -8.81 -2.34
N LYS A 78 -1.78 -9.15 -1.23
CA LYS A 78 -1.78 -10.51 -0.66
C LYS A 78 -2.25 -11.58 -1.64
N PHE A 79 -3.14 -11.23 -2.58
CA PHE A 79 -3.70 -12.15 -3.57
C PHE A 79 -2.79 -12.38 -4.78
N GLN A 80 -1.63 -11.71 -4.87
CA GLN A 80 -0.63 -11.99 -5.90
C GLN A 80 -0.13 -13.43 -5.78
N LEU A 81 -0.09 -14.15 -6.90
CA LEU A 81 0.25 -15.57 -6.88
C LEU A 81 1.77 -15.75 -6.64
N PRO A 82 2.18 -16.58 -5.68
CA PRO A 82 3.59 -16.74 -5.34
C PRO A 82 4.40 -17.45 -6.43
N LYS A 83 3.73 -18.14 -7.37
CA LYS A 83 4.36 -18.86 -8.48
C LYS A 83 4.51 -18.02 -9.75
N GLN A 84 4.09 -16.75 -9.74
CA GLN A 84 4.28 -15.86 -10.89
C GLN A 84 5.77 -15.58 -11.13
N PRO A 85 6.16 -15.27 -12.39
CA PRO A 85 7.52 -14.85 -12.69
C PRO A 85 7.94 -13.66 -11.83
N GLU A 86 9.16 -13.71 -11.31
CA GLU A 86 9.70 -12.66 -10.44
C GLU A 86 9.69 -11.28 -11.11
N ALA A 87 9.93 -11.23 -12.42
CA ALA A 87 9.89 -10.01 -13.21
C ALA A 87 8.50 -9.37 -13.24
N GLU A 88 7.42 -10.17 -13.30
CA GLU A 88 6.05 -9.68 -13.29
C GLU A 88 5.68 -9.12 -11.91
N LEU A 89 6.06 -9.81 -10.83
CA LEU A 89 5.85 -9.30 -9.47
C LEU A 89 6.58 -7.97 -9.26
N LYS A 90 7.84 -7.87 -9.68
CA LYS A 90 8.62 -6.62 -9.59
C LYS A 90 7.96 -5.49 -10.37
N ALA A 91 7.54 -5.75 -11.60
CA ALA A 91 6.86 -4.77 -12.44
C ALA A 91 5.53 -4.31 -11.81
N PHE A 92 4.76 -5.26 -11.27
CA PHE A 92 3.51 -4.97 -10.57
C PHE A 92 3.71 -4.04 -9.37
N PHE A 93 4.67 -4.36 -8.47
CA PHE A 93 4.94 -3.53 -7.30
C PHE A 93 5.55 -2.16 -7.69
N SER A 94 6.40 -2.10 -8.73
CA SER A 94 6.91 -0.82 -9.23
C SER A 94 5.77 0.07 -9.74
N GLY A 95 4.87 -0.47 -10.56
CA GLY A 95 3.72 0.28 -11.07
C GLY A 95 2.73 0.66 -9.97
N LEU A 96 2.57 -0.17 -8.94
CA LEU A 96 1.77 0.18 -7.76
C LEU A 96 2.39 1.35 -7.00
N ASP A 97 3.71 1.33 -6.77
CA ASP A 97 4.41 2.40 -6.07
C ASP A 97 4.30 3.73 -6.84
N GLU A 98 4.44 3.71 -8.17
CA GLU A 98 4.22 4.88 -9.05
C GLU A 98 2.79 5.41 -8.98
N GLU A 99 1.78 4.52 -8.97
CA GLU A 99 0.37 4.90 -8.85
C GLU A 99 0.08 5.55 -7.49
N VAL A 100 0.69 5.03 -6.41
CA VAL A 100 0.60 5.63 -5.08
C VAL A 100 1.17 7.04 -5.10
N GLU A 101 2.38 7.23 -5.64
CA GLU A 101 3.02 8.54 -5.72
C GLU A 101 2.19 9.55 -6.53
N GLN A 102 1.69 9.14 -7.70
CA GLN A 102 0.83 9.97 -8.54
C GLN A 102 -0.46 10.37 -7.82
N ALA A 103 -1.09 9.44 -7.09
CA ALA A 103 -2.30 9.76 -6.34
C ALA A 103 -2.03 10.82 -5.26
N PHE A 104 -0.90 10.76 -4.56
CA PHE A 104 -0.50 11.78 -3.58
C PHE A 104 -0.12 13.12 -4.19
N GLN A 105 0.40 13.15 -5.42
CA GLN A 105 0.61 14.40 -6.17
C GLN A 105 -0.74 15.07 -6.45
N THR A 106 -1.71 14.34 -7.01
CA THR A 106 -3.07 14.86 -7.28
C THR A 106 -3.81 15.31 -6.02
N LEU A 107 -3.49 14.77 -4.84
CA LEU A 107 -4.08 15.22 -3.56
C LEU A 107 -3.49 16.57 -3.09
N SER A 108 -2.26 16.86 -3.50
CA SER A 108 -1.54 18.07 -3.09
C SER A 108 -1.84 19.27 -4.00
N ASP A 109 -2.34 19.01 -5.21
CA ASP A 109 -2.85 20.00 -6.17
C ASP A 109 -4.28 20.46 -5.82
#